data_AF-A0A533X7P9-F1
#
_entry.id   AF-A0A533X7P9-F1
#
_cell.length_a   1.000
_cell.length_b   1.000
_cell.length_c   1.000
_cell.angle_alpha   90.00
_cell.angle_beta   90.00
_cell.angle_gamma   90.00
#
_symmetry.space_group_name_H-M   'P 1'
#
loop_
_entity.id
_entity.type
_entity.pdbx_description
1 polymer ?
#
loop_
_entity_poly.entity_id
_entity_poly.type
_entity_poly.pdbx_seq_one_letter_code
_entity_poly.pdbx_strand_id
1 'polypeptide(L)'
;MNPLFALDRAETEGKIPKAIAKRVRGRAKYLVGAVKRVEKASELSYPQYYVEPVLPLAQSRGEAGQVGVLYARVIPTIAAAGGLSILVQFTAALVAFAAKGTLEAVAGHEFTHYLDLVRRLSRMSVMSDERAATLFESSFADVERTVNMKLIFKDRPLINLVERKFPLGLVDDRLNALVEKKWIGKGLPVRVVAPEENVVRLGMGSVLSSNFDPRVIARISSLEEKVRS
;
A
#
# COMPACT_ATOMS: atom_id res chain seq x y z
N MET A 1 0.67 -7.62 15.19
CA MET A 1 0.11 -6.28 15.45
C MET A 1 -1.39 -6.32 15.14
N ASN A 2 -2.23 -5.61 15.90
CA ASN A 2 -3.66 -5.45 15.59
C ASN A 2 -3.80 -4.44 14.43
N PRO A 3 -4.25 -4.83 13.22
CA PRO A 3 -4.38 -3.89 12.09
C PRO A 3 -5.39 -2.77 12.34
N LEU A 4 -6.29 -2.93 13.32
CA LEU A 4 -7.34 -1.96 13.64
C LEU A 4 -6.95 -0.99 14.75
N PHE A 5 -5.72 -1.06 15.29
CA PHE A 5 -5.31 -0.20 16.41
C PHE A 5 -5.53 1.31 16.15
N ALA A 6 -5.18 1.80 14.95
CA ALA A 6 -5.39 3.20 14.58
C ALA A 6 -6.89 3.57 14.50
N LEU A 7 -7.73 2.65 14.00
CA LEU A 7 -9.18 2.82 13.99
C LEU A 7 -9.76 2.86 15.41
N ASP A 8 -9.34 1.94 16.26
CA ASP A 8 -9.83 1.83 17.64
C ASP A 8 -9.49 3.11 18.42
N ARG A 9 -8.24 3.61 18.28
CA ARG A 9 -7.82 4.88 18.84
C ARG A 9 -8.67 6.06 18.32
N ALA A 10 -8.91 6.13 17.02
CA ALA A 10 -9.72 7.20 16.42
C ALA A 10 -11.18 7.17 16.89
N GLU A 11 -11.75 5.99 17.17
CA GLU A 11 -13.09 5.88 17.76
C GLU A 11 -13.08 6.40 19.20
N THR A 12 -12.11 5.98 20.02
CA THR A 12 -11.97 6.44 21.41
C THR A 12 -11.77 7.95 21.50
N GLU A 13 -10.99 8.54 20.59
CA GLU A 13 -10.76 9.98 20.50
C GLU A 13 -11.94 10.75 19.86
N GLY A 14 -13.03 10.07 19.47
CA GLY A 14 -14.20 10.72 18.86
C GLY A 14 -13.98 11.22 17.43
N LYS A 15 -12.84 10.89 16.80
CA LYS A 15 -12.49 11.30 15.43
C LYS A 15 -13.28 10.51 14.37
N ILE A 16 -13.73 9.31 14.69
CA ILE A 16 -14.59 8.52 13.80
C ILE A 16 -15.86 8.07 14.52
N PRO A 17 -17.06 8.15 13.90
CA PRO A 17 -18.30 7.71 14.53
C PRO A 17 -18.29 6.19 14.81
N LYS A 18 -18.85 5.80 15.97
CA LYS A 18 -18.95 4.38 16.39
C LYS A 18 -19.60 3.47 15.34
N ALA A 19 -20.61 3.98 14.62
CA ALA A 19 -21.29 3.23 13.56
C ALA A 19 -20.35 2.89 12.39
N ILE A 20 -19.44 3.80 12.04
CA ILE A 20 -18.43 3.58 10.99
C ILE A 20 -17.37 2.61 11.50
N ALA A 21 -16.84 2.81 12.71
CA ALA A 21 -15.87 1.89 13.31
C ALA A 21 -16.41 0.45 13.40
N LYS A 22 -17.65 0.28 13.89
CA LYS A 22 -18.34 -1.03 13.90
C LYS A 22 -18.45 -1.65 12.51
N ARG A 23 -18.78 -0.85 11.49
CA ARG A 23 -18.86 -1.32 10.10
C ARG A 23 -17.50 -1.80 9.59
N VAL A 24 -16.44 -1.04 9.85
CA VAL A 24 -15.06 -1.41 9.46
C VAL A 24 -14.65 -2.72 10.13
N ARG A 25 -14.84 -2.85 11.45
CA ARG A 25 -14.57 -4.09 12.20
C ARG A 25 -15.30 -5.30 11.62
N GLY A 26 -16.60 -5.15 11.36
CA GLY A 26 -17.42 -6.23 10.79
C GLY A 26 -16.95 -6.70 9.41
N ARG A 27 -16.21 -5.86 8.69
CA ARG A 27 -15.64 -6.15 7.37
C ARG A 27 -14.14 -6.45 7.37
N ALA A 28 -13.44 -6.24 8.49
CA ALA A 28 -12.00 -6.47 8.60
C ALA A 28 -11.60 -7.92 8.23
N LYS A 29 -12.48 -8.89 8.49
CA LYS A 29 -12.28 -10.29 8.06
C LYS A 29 -12.07 -10.45 6.55
N TYR A 30 -12.64 -9.57 5.71
CA TYR A 30 -12.44 -9.60 4.26
C TYR A 30 -11.07 -9.06 3.87
N LEU A 31 -10.56 -8.03 4.57
CA LEU A 31 -9.19 -7.56 4.39
C LEU A 31 -8.18 -8.62 4.83
N VAL A 32 -8.38 -9.23 6.00
CA VAL A 32 -7.53 -10.34 6.48
C VAL A 32 -7.55 -11.51 5.48
N GLY A 33 -8.72 -11.84 4.94
CA GLY A 33 -8.85 -12.86 3.89
C GLY A 33 -8.12 -12.50 2.59
N ALA A 34 -8.17 -11.23 2.17
CA ALA A 34 -7.44 -10.72 1.02
C ALA A 34 -5.93 -10.85 1.21
N VAL A 35 -5.42 -10.41 2.36
CA VAL A 35 -4.00 -10.55 2.72
C VAL A 35 -3.56 -12.01 2.69
N LYS A 36 -4.30 -12.90 3.37
CA LYS A 36 -3.99 -14.34 3.37
C LYS A 36 -3.98 -14.95 1.96
N ARG A 37 -4.85 -14.48 1.07
CA ARG A 37 -4.87 -14.92 -0.32
C ARG A 37 -3.59 -14.50 -1.05
N VAL A 38 -3.14 -13.26 -0.84
CA VAL A 38 -1.88 -12.76 -1.41
C VAL A 38 -0.67 -13.55 -0.88
N GLU A 39 -0.62 -13.82 0.42
CA GLU A 39 0.44 -14.63 1.03
C GLU A 39 0.49 -16.03 0.42
N LYS A 40 -0.68 -16.69 0.31
CA LYS A 40 -0.79 -18.00 -0.32
C LYS A 40 -0.37 -17.97 -1.80
N ALA A 41 -0.76 -16.92 -2.53
CA ALA A 41 -0.46 -16.79 -3.94
C ALA A 41 1.02 -16.52 -4.22
N SER A 42 1.70 -15.81 -3.33
CA SER A 42 3.11 -15.40 -3.46
C SER A 42 4.10 -16.33 -2.75
N GLU A 43 3.63 -17.14 -1.80
CA GLU A 43 4.45 -17.94 -0.87
C GLU A 43 5.36 -17.07 0.01
N LEU A 44 4.99 -15.80 0.19
CA LEU A 44 5.69 -14.81 1.01
C LEU A 44 4.74 -14.27 2.07
N SER A 45 5.30 -13.84 3.21
CA SER A 45 4.56 -13.09 4.21
C SER A 45 4.20 -11.70 3.68
N TYR A 46 2.99 -11.24 3.98
CA TYR A 46 2.59 -9.88 3.68
C TYR A 46 3.31 -8.92 4.64
N PRO A 47 3.75 -7.73 4.20
CA PRO A 47 4.32 -6.73 5.12
C PRO A 47 3.32 -6.35 6.22
N GLN A 48 3.81 -5.73 7.29
CA GLN A 48 2.90 -5.21 8.31
C GLN A 48 1.90 -4.23 7.68
N TYR A 49 0.65 -4.29 8.11
CA TYR A 49 -0.40 -3.43 7.58
C TYR A 49 -1.35 -2.96 8.66
N TYR A 50 -2.02 -1.84 8.40
CA TYR A 50 -3.00 -1.28 9.30
C TYR A 50 -4.14 -0.58 8.55
N VAL A 51 -5.23 -0.32 9.27
CA VAL A 51 -6.40 0.40 8.77
C VAL A 51 -6.34 1.85 9.22
N GLU A 52 -6.13 2.75 8.26
CA GLU A 52 -6.07 4.19 8.44
C GLU A 52 -7.48 4.79 8.55
N PRO A 53 -7.84 5.41 9.69
CA PRO A 53 -9.16 6.01 9.86
C PRO A 53 -9.39 7.27 9.00
N VAL A 54 -8.36 7.89 8.44
CA VAL A 54 -8.47 9.09 7.60
C VAL A 54 -8.41 8.73 6.11
N LEU A 55 -9.26 9.34 5.29
CA LEU A 55 -9.22 9.16 3.84
C LEU A 55 -8.25 10.16 3.19
N PRO A 56 -7.12 9.73 2.61
CA PRO A 56 -6.22 10.63 1.90
C PRO A 56 -6.78 10.98 0.51
N LEU A 57 -6.69 12.26 0.18
CA LEU A 57 -7.16 12.86 -1.06
C LEU A 57 -5.98 13.49 -1.80
N ALA A 58 -5.63 12.98 -2.98
CA ALA A 58 -4.57 13.52 -3.82
C ALA A 58 -5.13 14.65 -4.70
N GLN A 59 -4.46 15.81 -4.69
CA GLN A 59 -4.73 16.88 -5.66
C GLN A 59 -3.78 16.74 -6.85
N SER A 60 -4.32 16.75 -8.07
CA SER A 60 -3.50 16.83 -9.28
C SER A 60 -3.02 18.27 -9.50
N ARG A 61 -1.74 18.44 -9.85
CA ARG A 61 -1.14 19.76 -10.13
C ARG A 61 -1.67 20.41 -11.42
N GLY A 62 -2.31 19.66 -12.33
CA GLY A 62 -2.66 20.13 -13.69
C GLY A 62 -4.17 20.28 -13.96
N GLU A 63 -5.04 19.68 -13.16
CA GLU A 63 -6.49 19.71 -13.37
C GLU A 63 -7.17 20.26 -12.12
N ALA A 64 -7.37 21.58 -12.10
CA ALA A 64 -8.11 22.24 -11.05
C ALA A 64 -9.51 21.62 -10.90
N GLY A 65 -9.73 20.90 -9.79
CA GLY A 65 -11.02 20.30 -9.44
C GLY A 65 -11.06 18.77 -9.47
N GLN A 66 -10.05 18.06 -10.00
CA GLN A 66 -9.98 16.60 -9.90
C GLN A 66 -9.19 16.17 -8.66
N VAL A 67 -9.89 15.53 -7.71
CA VAL A 67 -9.31 14.98 -6.48
C VAL A 67 -9.36 13.46 -6.55
N GLY A 68 -8.18 12.82 -6.54
CA GLY A 68 -8.05 11.36 -6.50
C GLY A 68 -8.14 10.82 -5.08
N VAL A 69 -8.79 9.68 -4.88
CA VAL A 69 -8.84 9.01 -3.57
C VAL A 69 -7.72 7.97 -3.47
N LEU A 70 -6.89 8.06 -2.42
CA LEU A 70 -5.83 7.08 -2.16
C LEU A 70 -6.35 6.02 -1.19
N TYR A 71 -6.85 4.91 -1.73
CA TYR A 71 -7.51 3.87 -0.93
C TYR A 71 -6.56 2.98 -0.12
N ALA A 72 -5.34 2.79 -0.62
CA ALA A 72 -4.26 2.09 0.05
C ALA A 72 -2.92 2.65 -0.41
N ARG A 73 -1.87 2.43 0.39
CA ARG A 73 -0.51 2.90 0.11
C ARG A 73 0.55 2.00 0.73
N VAL A 74 1.66 1.83 0.05
CA VAL A 74 2.92 1.34 0.64
C VAL A 74 3.69 2.51 1.24
N ILE A 75 4.01 2.45 2.53
CA ILE A 75 4.67 3.53 3.27
C ILE A 75 5.96 2.99 3.88
N PRO A 76 7.14 3.52 3.51
CA PRO A 76 8.35 3.30 4.28
C PRO A 76 8.33 4.15 5.56
N THR A 77 8.76 3.56 6.67
CA THR A 77 8.86 4.18 7.99
C THR A 77 10.18 3.77 8.65
N ILE A 78 10.52 4.37 9.78
CA ILE A 78 11.68 3.98 10.60
C ILE A 78 11.19 3.05 11.70
N ALA A 79 11.80 1.87 11.81
CA ALA A 79 11.51 0.94 12.88
C ALA A 79 12.04 1.46 14.23
N ALA A 80 11.39 1.08 15.33
CA ALA A 80 11.80 1.50 16.68
C ALA A 80 13.24 1.08 17.03
N ALA A 81 13.74 -0.01 16.45
CA ALA A 81 15.10 -0.51 16.62
C ALA A 81 16.15 0.19 15.72
N GLY A 82 15.75 1.21 14.94
CA GLY A 82 16.52 1.72 13.82
C GLY A 82 16.28 0.90 12.54
N GLY A 83 16.65 1.46 11.39
CA GLY A 83 16.42 0.85 10.07
C GLY A 83 15.04 1.14 9.47
N LEU A 84 14.88 0.84 8.18
CA LEU A 84 13.66 1.05 7.42
C LEU A 84 12.69 -0.13 7.62
N SER A 85 11.42 0.17 7.86
CA SER A 85 10.31 -0.77 7.83
C SER A 85 9.34 -0.32 6.75
N ILE A 86 8.77 -1.26 6.00
CA ILE A 86 7.75 -0.95 4.98
C ILE A 86 6.43 -1.52 5.45
N LEU A 87 5.42 -0.67 5.48
CA LEU A 87 4.07 -1.03 5.88
C LEU A 87 3.06 -0.72 4.79
N VAL A 88 1.94 -1.45 4.79
CA VAL A 88 0.81 -1.18 3.90
C VAL A 88 -0.32 -0.55 4.68
N GLN A 89 -0.75 0.62 4.24
CA GLN A 89 -1.89 1.33 4.78
C GLN A 89 -3.12 0.99 3.94
N PHE A 90 -4.21 0.56 4.56
CA PHE A 90 -5.54 0.46 3.92
C PHE A 90 -6.49 1.47 4.56
N THR A 91 -7.24 2.24 3.79
CA THR A 91 -8.18 3.19 4.40
C THR A 91 -9.39 2.49 5.02
N ALA A 92 -9.92 3.05 6.11
CA ALA A 92 -11.17 2.61 6.72
C ALA A 92 -12.34 2.72 5.73
N ALA A 93 -12.32 3.73 4.84
CA ALA A 93 -13.31 3.89 3.77
C ALA A 93 -13.29 2.70 2.79
N LEU A 94 -12.10 2.26 2.35
CA LEU A 94 -11.95 1.06 1.52
C LEU A 94 -12.55 -0.17 2.25
N VAL A 95 -12.13 -0.43 3.49
CA VAL A 95 -12.60 -1.60 4.25
C VAL A 95 -14.12 -1.58 4.48
N ALA A 96 -14.68 -0.39 4.74
CA ALA A 96 -16.11 -0.22 5.03
C ALA A 96 -17.01 -0.46 3.80
N PHE A 97 -16.54 -0.16 2.59
CA PHE A 97 -17.41 -0.03 1.42
C PHE A 97 -17.01 -0.90 0.23
N ALA A 98 -15.74 -1.30 0.11
CA ALA A 98 -15.26 -2.08 -1.03
C ALA A 98 -15.87 -3.48 -1.06
N ALA A 99 -16.09 -4.01 -2.26
CA ALA A 99 -16.42 -5.42 -2.43
C ALA A 99 -15.22 -6.30 -2.01
N LYS A 100 -15.49 -7.57 -1.69
CA LYS A 100 -14.43 -8.53 -1.30
C LYS A 100 -13.34 -8.62 -2.39
N GLY A 101 -13.74 -8.74 -3.65
CA GLY A 101 -12.81 -8.78 -4.78
C GLY A 101 -11.99 -7.49 -4.94
N THR A 102 -12.55 -6.33 -4.60
CA THR A 102 -11.80 -5.06 -4.61
C THR A 102 -10.72 -5.05 -3.52
N LEU A 103 -11.01 -5.55 -2.32
CA LEU A 103 -9.99 -5.69 -1.27
C LEU A 103 -8.88 -6.66 -1.67
N GLU A 104 -9.23 -7.78 -2.32
CA GLU A 104 -8.24 -8.73 -2.86
C GLU A 104 -7.37 -8.10 -3.95
N ALA A 105 -7.98 -7.34 -4.87
CA ALA A 105 -7.25 -6.64 -5.92
C ALA A 105 -6.28 -5.60 -5.33
N VAL A 106 -6.77 -4.76 -4.40
CA VAL A 106 -5.95 -3.73 -3.76
C VAL A 106 -4.81 -4.36 -2.98
N ALA A 107 -5.05 -5.39 -2.17
CA ALA A 107 -3.98 -6.07 -1.44
C ALA A 107 -2.93 -6.70 -2.39
N GLY A 108 -3.37 -7.31 -3.50
CA GLY A 108 -2.45 -7.84 -4.51
C GLY A 108 -1.60 -6.74 -5.14
N HIS A 109 -2.23 -5.62 -5.51
CA HIS A 109 -1.56 -4.45 -6.09
C HIS A 109 -0.52 -3.84 -5.14
N GLU A 110 -0.91 -3.51 -3.91
CA GLU A 110 0.02 -2.95 -2.91
C GLU A 110 1.19 -3.89 -2.60
N PHE A 111 0.95 -5.20 -2.64
CA PHE A 111 2.03 -6.18 -2.45
C PHE A 111 3.08 -6.12 -3.57
N THR A 112 2.67 -5.86 -4.81
CA THR A 112 3.63 -5.67 -5.90
C THR A 112 4.48 -4.41 -5.69
N HIS A 113 3.88 -3.32 -5.22
CA HIS A 113 4.59 -2.10 -4.87
C HIS A 113 5.55 -2.33 -3.70
N TYR A 114 5.15 -3.11 -2.70
CA TYR A 114 6.03 -3.51 -1.59
C TYR A 114 7.26 -4.26 -2.09
N LEU A 115 7.07 -5.30 -2.92
CA LEU A 115 8.19 -6.08 -3.45
C LEU A 115 9.12 -5.24 -4.32
N ASP A 116 8.56 -4.36 -5.15
CA ASP A 116 9.37 -3.46 -5.96
C ASP A 116 10.16 -2.46 -5.11
N LEU A 117 9.56 -1.93 -4.04
CA LEU A 117 10.26 -1.05 -3.11
C LEU A 117 11.40 -1.78 -2.39
N VAL A 118 11.15 -3.00 -1.87
CA VAL A 118 12.20 -3.82 -1.26
C VAL A 118 13.33 -4.10 -2.25
N ARG A 119 12.98 -4.43 -3.51
CA ARG A 119 13.95 -4.66 -4.59
C ARG A 119 14.81 -3.43 -4.89
N ARG A 120 14.23 -2.24 -4.95
CA ARG A 120 14.98 -0.99 -5.16
C ARG A 120 15.90 -0.71 -3.98
N LEU A 121 15.39 -0.79 -2.75
CA LEU A 121 16.15 -0.48 -1.54
C LEU A 121 17.29 -1.47 -1.28
N SER A 122 17.08 -2.77 -1.53
CA SER A 122 18.11 -3.80 -1.34
C SER A 122 19.26 -3.68 -2.35
N ARG A 123 19.02 -3.12 -3.53
CA ARG A 123 20.08 -2.79 -4.50
C ARG A 123 20.87 -1.58 -4.05
N MET A 124 20.20 -0.60 -3.45
CA MET A 124 20.84 0.62 -2.98
C MET A 124 21.70 0.40 -1.73
N SER A 125 21.32 -0.51 -0.83
CA SER A 125 22.17 -0.87 0.30
C SER A 125 23.50 -1.50 -0.11
N VAL A 126 23.62 -1.97 -1.36
CA VAL A 126 24.87 -2.49 -1.96
C VAL A 126 25.70 -1.37 -2.60
N MET A 127 25.13 -0.19 -2.88
CA MET A 127 25.81 0.93 -3.53
C MET A 127 26.13 2.05 -2.51
N SER A 128 27.37 2.09 -2.02
CA SER A 128 27.85 3.18 -1.14
C SER A 128 28.33 4.38 -1.95
N ASP A 129 27.47 5.38 -2.21
CA ASP A 129 27.93 6.74 -2.60
C ASP A 129 26.79 7.78 -2.60
N GLU A 130 27.13 9.07 -2.55
CA GLU A 130 26.19 10.22 -2.60
C GLU A 130 25.21 10.18 -3.80
N ARG A 131 25.59 9.48 -4.88
CA ARG A 131 24.72 9.19 -6.03
C ARG A 131 23.47 8.40 -5.65
N ALA A 132 23.54 7.56 -4.62
CA ALA A 132 22.40 6.79 -4.13
C ALA A 132 21.30 7.68 -3.55
N ALA A 133 21.63 8.83 -2.94
CA ALA A 133 20.62 9.75 -2.39
C ALA A 133 19.84 10.48 -3.50
N THR A 134 20.50 10.86 -4.59
CA THR A 134 19.82 11.49 -5.75
C THR A 134 19.00 10.47 -6.53
N LEU A 135 19.50 9.23 -6.68
CA LEU A 135 18.77 8.11 -7.28
C LEU A 135 17.59 7.65 -6.42
N PHE A 136 17.68 7.82 -5.10
CA PHE A 136 16.60 7.56 -4.15
C PHE A 136 15.41 8.48 -4.46
N GLU A 137 15.63 9.79 -4.50
CA GLU A 137 14.57 10.77 -4.76
C GLU A 137 13.95 10.59 -6.16
N SER A 138 14.74 10.29 -7.18
CA SER A 138 14.23 10.05 -8.54
C SER A 138 13.48 8.72 -8.68
N SER A 139 13.89 7.66 -7.96
CA SER A 139 13.24 6.34 -8.03
C SER A 139 11.86 6.32 -7.36
N PHE A 140 11.61 7.17 -6.37
CA PHE A 140 10.27 7.33 -5.80
C PHE A 140 9.33 8.12 -6.72
N ALA A 141 9.85 8.93 -7.64
CA ALA A 141 9.05 9.59 -8.67
C ALA A 141 8.65 8.61 -9.80
N ASP A 142 9.46 7.57 -10.04
CA ASP A 142 9.30 6.62 -11.15
C ASP A 142 8.50 5.35 -10.73
N VAL A 143 7.29 5.57 -10.18
CA VAL A 143 6.43 4.56 -9.53
C VAL A 143 5.83 3.54 -10.51
N GLU A 144 5.95 3.75 -11.82
CA GLU A 144 5.20 2.96 -12.81
C GLU A 144 5.83 1.61 -13.20
N ARG A 145 7.07 1.31 -12.80
CA ARG A 145 7.72 0.02 -13.09
C ARG A 145 7.61 -0.96 -11.91
N THR A 146 6.44 -1.57 -11.74
CA THR A 146 6.23 -2.66 -10.77
C THR A 146 6.79 -4.00 -11.27
N VAL A 147 7.11 -4.90 -10.33
CA VAL A 147 7.50 -6.28 -10.66
C VAL A 147 6.30 -7.01 -11.28
N ASN A 148 6.52 -7.72 -12.39
CA ASN A 148 5.46 -8.41 -13.12
C ASN A 148 4.69 -9.40 -12.22
N MET A 149 3.38 -9.17 -12.05
CA MET A 149 2.47 -9.97 -11.22
C MET A 149 2.50 -11.47 -11.55
N LYS A 150 2.67 -11.83 -12.83
CA LYS A 150 2.69 -13.23 -13.30
C LYS A 150 3.91 -14.00 -12.78
N LEU A 151 4.96 -13.29 -12.37
CA LEU A 151 6.14 -13.89 -11.75
C LEU A 151 5.94 -14.03 -10.23
N ILE A 152 5.21 -13.09 -9.61
CA ILE A 152 4.99 -13.07 -8.16
C ILE A 152 3.95 -14.09 -7.75
N PHE A 153 2.78 -14.09 -8.40
CA PHE A 153 1.61 -14.84 -7.97
C PHE A 153 1.42 -16.13 -8.77
N LYS A 154 1.08 -17.23 -8.08
CA LYS A 154 0.61 -18.48 -8.71
C LYS A 154 -0.91 -18.51 -8.92
N ASP A 155 -1.65 -17.63 -8.24
CA ASP A 155 -3.12 -17.54 -8.31
C ASP A 155 -3.56 -16.74 -9.55
N ARG A 156 -3.86 -17.43 -10.66
CA ARG A 156 -4.35 -16.81 -11.91
C ARG A 156 -5.61 -15.96 -11.70
N PRO A 157 -6.65 -16.42 -10.97
CA PRO A 157 -7.80 -15.57 -10.68
C PRO A 157 -7.45 -14.26 -9.94
N LEU A 158 -6.46 -14.26 -9.04
CA LEU A 158 -5.98 -13.05 -8.37
C LEU A 158 -5.29 -12.11 -9.36
N ILE A 159 -4.41 -12.63 -10.22
CA ILE A 159 -3.73 -11.84 -11.27
C ILE A 159 -4.77 -11.13 -12.15
N ASN A 160 -5.71 -11.89 -12.70
CA ASN A 160 -6.74 -11.33 -13.58
C ASN A 160 -7.62 -10.30 -12.87
N LEU A 161 -7.87 -10.50 -11.58
CA LEU A 161 -8.63 -9.57 -10.76
C LEU A 161 -7.89 -8.24 -10.55
N VAL A 162 -6.58 -8.29 -10.29
CA VAL A 162 -5.74 -7.10 -10.16
C VAL A 162 -5.64 -6.38 -11.52
N GLU A 163 -5.29 -7.08 -12.60
CA GLU A 163 -5.17 -6.51 -13.95
C GLU A 163 -6.46 -5.80 -14.39
N ARG A 164 -7.63 -6.41 -14.15
CA ARG A 164 -8.93 -5.79 -14.47
C ARG A 164 -9.24 -4.57 -13.61
N LYS A 165 -8.82 -4.56 -12.35
CA LYS A 165 -9.12 -3.48 -11.40
C LYS A 165 -8.11 -2.34 -11.47
N PHE A 166 -6.91 -2.56 -12.03
CA PHE A 166 -5.81 -1.60 -12.08
C PHE A 166 -5.22 -1.43 -13.49
N PRO A 167 -5.99 -1.05 -14.52
CA PRO A 167 -5.42 -0.75 -15.83
C PRO A 167 -4.51 0.49 -15.80
N LEU A 168 -4.90 1.55 -15.08
CA LEU A 168 -4.15 2.80 -14.89
C LEU A 168 -4.31 3.38 -13.47
N GLY A 169 -4.81 2.55 -12.54
CA GLY A 169 -5.32 2.96 -11.23
C GLY A 169 -6.58 2.18 -10.88
N LEU A 170 -7.04 2.27 -9.62
CA LEU A 170 -8.19 1.49 -9.18
C LEU A 170 -9.49 1.93 -9.89
N VAL A 171 -10.06 1.03 -10.69
CA VAL A 171 -11.36 1.22 -11.36
C VAL A 171 -12.47 0.55 -10.53
N ASP A 172 -13.17 1.38 -9.74
CA ASP A 172 -14.31 0.95 -8.93
C ASP A 172 -15.32 2.09 -8.67
N ASP A 173 -16.12 2.41 -9.70
CA ASP A 173 -17.10 3.51 -9.64
C ASP A 173 -18.10 3.35 -8.49
N ARG A 174 -18.45 2.10 -8.16
CA ARG A 174 -19.35 1.79 -7.05
C ARG A 174 -18.71 2.14 -5.70
N LEU A 175 -17.44 1.79 -5.51
CA LEU A 175 -16.69 2.19 -4.32
C LEU A 175 -16.58 3.72 -4.25
N ASN A 176 -16.20 4.36 -5.36
CA ASN A 176 -16.03 5.81 -5.46
C ASN A 176 -17.33 6.53 -5.07
N ALA A 177 -18.47 6.17 -5.67
CA ALA A 177 -19.77 6.75 -5.35
C ALA A 177 -20.20 6.51 -3.89
N LEU A 178 -19.89 5.34 -3.33
CA LEU A 178 -20.18 5.07 -1.91
C LEU A 178 -19.33 5.92 -0.98
N VAL A 179 -18.05 6.11 -1.30
CA VAL A 179 -17.11 6.90 -0.51
C VAL A 179 -17.44 8.38 -0.59
N GLU A 180 -17.72 8.88 -1.79
CA GLU A 180 -18.18 10.24 -2.00
C GLU A 180 -19.46 10.52 -1.17
N LYS A 181 -20.48 9.67 -1.29
CA LYS A 181 -21.76 9.87 -0.59
C LYS A 181 -21.70 9.62 0.91
N LYS A 182 -21.00 8.57 1.35
CA LYS A 182 -21.09 8.07 2.73
C LYS A 182 -19.88 8.39 3.60
N TRP A 183 -18.79 8.87 2.99
CA TRP A 183 -17.60 9.34 3.70
C TRP A 183 -17.44 10.85 3.56
N ILE A 184 -17.18 11.32 2.34
CA ILE A 184 -16.89 12.73 2.06
C ILE A 184 -18.14 13.58 2.33
N GLY A 185 -19.28 13.25 1.73
CA GLY A 185 -20.55 13.96 1.92
C GLY A 185 -21.11 13.87 3.34
N LYS A 186 -20.54 13.03 4.21
CA LYS A 186 -20.87 12.97 5.64
C LYS A 186 -19.86 13.69 6.54
N GLY A 187 -18.86 14.36 5.97
CA GLY A 187 -17.81 15.05 6.72
C GLY A 187 -16.95 14.11 7.57
N LEU A 188 -16.81 12.84 7.16
CA LEU A 188 -15.89 11.92 7.84
C LEU A 188 -14.43 12.34 7.58
N PRO A 189 -13.46 11.92 8.43
CA PRO A 189 -12.09 12.39 8.33
C PRO A 189 -11.47 12.19 6.94
N VAL A 190 -11.03 13.30 6.35
CA VAL A 190 -10.26 13.35 5.10
C VAL A 190 -8.99 14.14 5.33
N ARG A 191 -7.94 13.87 4.55
CA ARG A 191 -6.72 14.68 4.54
C ARG A 191 -6.27 14.88 3.10
N VAL A 192 -6.07 16.13 2.70
CA VAL A 192 -5.43 16.43 1.42
C VAL A 192 -3.95 16.09 1.54
N VAL A 193 -3.44 15.33 0.58
CA VAL A 193 -2.05 14.91 0.50
C VAL A 193 -1.49 15.55 -0.76
N ALA A 194 -0.47 16.41 -0.60
CA ALA A 194 0.26 16.94 -1.74
C ALA A 194 1.07 15.80 -2.39
N PRO A 195 1.33 15.85 -3.71
CA PRO A 195 2.14 14.83 -4.39
C PRO A 195 3.49 14.56 -3.70
N GLU A 196 4.08 15.60 -3.09
CA GLU A 196 5.38 15.55 -2.41
C GLU A 196 5.32 14.83 -1.04
N GLU A 197 4.16 14.72 -0.40
CA GLU A 197 4.01 14.04 0.90
C GLU A 197 4.12 12.51 0.79
N ASN A 198 4.09 11.95 -0.42
CA ASN A 198 4.39 10.53 -0.67
C ASN A 198 5.91 10.27 -0.76
N VAL A 199 6.76 11.31 -0.71
CA VAL A 199 8.23 11.18 -0.69
C VAL A 199 8.70 11.20 0.75
N VAL A 200 8.86 10.01 1.35
CA VAL A 200 9.52 9.90 2.65
C VAL A 200 11.00 10.20 2.45
N ARG A 201 11.50 11.30 3.03
CA ARG A 201 12.95 11.58 3.10
C ARG A 201 13.59 10.57 4.05
N LEU A 202 14.05 9.45 3.49
CA LEU A 202 14.76 8.42 4.25
C LEU A 202 16.24 8.78 4.31
N GLY A 203 16.78 8.87 5.53
CA GLY A 203 18.23 9.01 5.70
C GLY A 203 18.95 7.76 5.20
N MET A 204 20.09 7.94 4.51
CA MET A 204 20.89 6.83 3.97
C MET A 204 21.28 5.82 5.06
N GLY A 205 21.58 6.31 6.28
CA GLY A 205 21.86 5.44 7.43
C GLY A 205 20.72 4.50 7.81
N SER A 206 19.46 4.90 7.61
CA SER A 206 18.29 4.05 7.84
C SER A 206 18.17 2.97 6.77
N VAL A 207 18.47 3.27 5.50
CA VAL A 207 18.46 2.29 4.41
C VAL A 207 19.56 1.24 4.62
N LEU A 208 20.78 1.66 4.95
CA LEU A 208 21.92 0.76 5.17
C LEU A 208 21.76 -0.14 6.41
N SER A 209 21.05 0.34 7.44
CA SER A 209 20.75 -0.45 8.64
C SER A 209 19.48 -1.32 8.49
N SER A 210 18.86 -1.35 7.31
CA SER A 210 17.64 -2.10 7.07
C SER A 210 17.91 -3.59 6.89
N ASN A 211 17.21 -4.42 7.67
CA ASN A 211 17.19 -5.87 7.51
C ASN A 211 15.86 -6.30 6.88
N PHE A 212 15.83 -6.42 5.56
CA PHE A 212 14.69 -6.97 4.84
C PHE A 212 14.60 -8.50 5.02
N ASP A 213 13.39 -9.06 4.94
CA ASP A 213 13.18 -10.51 5.05
C ASP A 213 14.02 -11.25 3.98
N PRO A 214 14.98 -12.12 4.37
CA PRO A 214 15.84 -12.84 3.44
C PRO A 214 15.05 -13.68 2.43
N ARG A 215 13.86 -14.18 2.79
CA ARG A 215 12.99 -14.93 1.86
C ARG A 215 12.44 -14.03 0.76
N VAL A 216 12.08 -12.80 1.11
CA VAL A 216 11.63 -11.80 0.14
C VAL A 216 12.77 -11.44 -0.80
N ILE A 217 13.98 -11.23 -0.29
CA ILE A 217 15.17 -10.94 -1.11
C ILE A 217 15.50 -12.11 -2.04
N ALA A 218 15.58 -13.34 -1.52
CA ALA A 218 15.85 -14.53 -2.33
C ALA A 218 14.78 -14.73 -3.42
N ARG A 219 13.50 -14.47 -3.09
CA ARG A 219 12.43 -14.53 -4.07
C ARG A 219 12.60 -13.47 -5.16
N ILE A 220 12.88 -12.22 -4.81
CA ILE A 220 13.15 -11.16 -5.78
C ILE A 220 14.29 -11.56 -6.72
N SER A 221 15.41 -12.05 -6.21
CA SER A 221 16.54 -12.51 -7.04
C SER A 221 16.12 -13.62 -8.02
N SER A 222 15.36 -14.62 -7.57
CA SER A 222 14.84 -15.69 -8.43
C SER A 222 13.89 -15.18 -9.51
N LEU A 223 13.08 -14.14 -9.22
CA LEU A 223 12.21 -13.52 -10.22
C LEU A 223 13.03 -12.81 -11.30
N GLU A 224 14.15 -12.18 -10.93
CA GLU A 224 15.02 -11.47 -11.86
C GLU A 224 15.80 -12.42 -12.78
N GLU A 225 16.25 -13.58 -12.27
CA GLU A 225 16.88 -14.62 -13.07
C GLU A 225 15.93 -15.14 -14.17
N LYS A 226 14.66 -15.38 -13.83
CA LYS A 226 13.62 -15.82 -14.78
C LYS A 226 13.29 -14.81 -15.88
N VAL A 227 13.58 -13.53 -15.66
CA VAL A 227 13.39 -12.48 -16.68
C VAL A 227 14.59 -12.39 -17.62
N ARG A 228 15.78 -12.83 -17.17
CA ARG A 228 17.02 -12.81 -17.95
C ARG A 228 17.23 -14.07 -18.80
N SER A 229 16.64 -15.20 -18.38
CA SER A 229 16.61 -16.47 -19.11
C SER A 229 15.52 -16.49 -20.18
#